data_AF-A0AAD9BR92-F1
#
_entry.id   AF-A0AAD9BR92-F1
#
_cell.length_a   1.000
_cell.length_b   1.000
_cell.length_c   1.000
_cell.angle_alpha   90.00
_cell.angle_beta   90.00
_cell.angle_gamma   90.00
#
_symmetry.space_group_name_H-M   'P 1'
#
loop_
_entity.id
_entity.type
_entity.pdbx_description
1 polymer ?
#
loop_
_entity_poly.entity_id
_entity_poly.type
_entity_poly.pdbx_seq_one_letter_code
_entity_poly.pdbx_strand_id
1 'polypeptide(L)'
;MNYHLKHAHPLYLDRATPSTSTSSSQPPLKLSQTTLVLKPPLSDKRKRDITDKIADFVALDMRPVNIVEGEGFKQMMKFIEPGYTVPKRDTVMHAIKNKYNTTKQVLLEKLKACTAVSFTTDTWTSNQMDGYMTVTAHFISQEWQLHSFVLETKVLEVSHTASNIAERLGEVMEEFGILPEKRVAVVHDNAANMVLCAQQLSQNPSCCCQTPCGTLQKKCQGNVSSHFETEATECG
;
A
#
# COMPACT_ATOMS: atom_id res chain seq x y z
N MET A 1 -29.23 -41.66 -40.46
CA MET A 1 -29.93 -40.56 -39.74
C MET A 1 -31.43 -40.46 -40.05
N ASN A 2 -32.08 -41.49 -40.64
CA ASN A 2 -33.51 -41.44 -41.02
C ASN A 2 -34.43 -42.35 -40.18
N TYR A 3 -33.87 -43.12 -39.24
CA TYR A 3 -34.67 -44.06 -38.42
C TYR A 3 -35.44 -43.34 -37.31
N HIS A 4 -34.78 -42.38 -36.65
CA HIS A 4 -35.36 -41.58 -35.57
C HIS A 4 -36.53 -40.71 -36.07
N LEU A 5 -36.39 -40.05 -37.23
CA LEU A 5 -37.45 -39.21 -37.81
C LEU A 5 -38.73 -40.01 -38.11
N LYS A 6 -38.62 -41.24 -38.59
CA LYS A 6 -39.78 -42.08 -38.92
C LYS A 6 -40.59 -42.54 -37.70
N HIS A 7 -39.95 -42.62 -36.52
CA HIS A 7 -40.58 -43.20 -35.32
C HIS A 7 -41.01 -42.14 -34.31
N ALA A 8 -40.28 -41.02 -34.19
CA ALA A 8 -40.59 -39.96 -33.23
C ALA A 8 -41.52 -38.87 -33.78
N HIS A 9 -41.58 -38.70 -35.11
CA HIS A 9 -42.36 -37.64 -35.76
C HIS A 9 -43.22 -38.18 -36.93
N PRO A 10 -44.26 -39.00 -36.67
CA PRO A 10 -45.06 -39.64 -37.72
C PRO A 10 -45.81 -38.66 -38.62
N LEU A 11 -46.13 -37.46 -38.10
CA LEU A 11 -46.90 -36.44 -38.81
C LEU A 11 -46.08 -35.66 -39.85
N TYR A 12 -44.77 -35.87 -39.94
CA TYR A 12 -43.92 -35.10 -40.85
C TYR A 12 -43.84 -35.69 -42.27
N LEU A 13 -44.35 -36.91 -42.48
CA LEU A 13 -44.28 -37.59 -43.79
C LEU A 13 -45.54 -37.43 -44.64
N ASP A 14 -46.62 -36.85 -44.12
CA ASP A 14 -47.95 -36.86 -44.76
C ASP A 14 -48.27 -35.60 -45.60
N ARG A 15 -47.26 -34.81 -45.99
CA ARG A 15 -47.48 -33.55 -46.73
C ARG A 15 -46.70 -33.38 -48.02
N ALA A 16 -46.35 -34.48 -48.68
CA ALA A 16 -45.75 -34.44 -50.02
C ALA A 16 -46.72 -34.96 -51.07
N THR A 17 -47.77 -34.20 -51.38
CA THR A 17 -48.48 -34.29 -52.66
C THR A 17 -48.35 -32.96 -53.41
N PRO A 18 -48.04 -32.96 -54.72
CA PRO A 18 -47.84 -31.73 -55.47
C PRO A 18 -49.19 -31.21 -55.98
N SER A 19 -49.57 -30.00 -55.55
CA SER A 19 -50.64 -29.23 -56.20
C SER A 19 -50.06 -27.96 -56.84
N THR A 20 -50.42 -27.78 -58.11
CA THR A 20 -49.93 -26.75 -59.01
C THR A 20 -50.59 -25.39 -58.77
N SER A 21 -49.79 -24.33 -58.93
CA SER A 21 -50.10 -22.90 -59.15
C SER A 21 -50.71 -22.06 -58.01
N THR A 22 -49.98 -21.05 -57.54
CA THR A 22 -50.16 -19.62 -57.95
C THR A 22 -49.06 -18.79 -57.27
N SER A 23 -48.31 -18.00 -58.05
CA SER A 23 -47.20 -17.16 -57.58
C SER A 23 -47.73 -15.98 -56.74
N SER A 24 -47.53 -16.05 -55.43
CA SER A 24 -47.44 -14.84 -54.60
C SER A 24 -46.00 -14.73 -54.10
N SER A 25 -45.32 -13.68 -54.55
CA SER A 25 -43.96 -13.35 -54.14
C SER A 25 -43.98 -12.90 -52.69
N GLN A 26 -43.78 -13.84 -51.75
CA GLN A 26 -43.47 -13.47 -50.38
C GLN A 26 -42.11 -12.77 -50.37
N PRO A 27 -41.99 -11.59 -49.73
CA PRO A 27 -40.69 -10.96 -49.56
C PRO A 27 -39.78 -11.88 -48.74
N PRO A 28 -38.48 -11.99 -49.07
CA PRO A 28 -37.57 -12.84 -48.32
C PRO A 28 -37.55 -12.40 -46.86
N LEU A 29 -37.73 -13.36 -45.95
CA LEU A 29 -37.52 -13.15 -44.51
C LEU A 29 -36.10 -12.60 -44.30
N LYS A 30 -35.99 -11.30 -44.01
CA LYS A 30 -34.72 -10.68 -43.63
C LYS A 30 -34.35 -11.19 -42.25
N LEU A 31 -33.50 -12.20 -42.21
CA LEU A 31 -32.82 -12.63 -41.00
C LEU A 31 -31.83 -11.52 -40.61
N SER A 32 -32.25 -10.59 -39.76
CA SER A 32 -31.30 -9.68 -39.11
C SER A 32 -30.53 -10.49 -38.07
N GLN A 33 -29.36 -10.99 -38.45
CA GLN A 33 -28.43 -11.59 -37.51
C GLN A 33 -28.05 -10.53 -36.47
N THR A 34 -28.41 -10.74 -35.21
CA THR A 34 -27.94 -9.92 -34.09
C THR A 34 -26.44 -10.15 -33.96
N THR A 35 -25.64 -9.22 -34.46
CA THR A 35 -24.19 -9.23 -34.23
C THR A 35 -23.98 -9.03 -32.73
N LEU A 36 -23.41 -10.04 -32.06
CA LEU A 36 -22.96 -9.90 -30.67
C LEU A 36 -21.85 -8.86 -30.63
N VAL A 37 -22.16 -7.65 -30.15
CA VAL A 37 -21.15 -6.64 -29.86
C VAL A 37 -20.48 -7.02 -28.54
N LEU A 38 -19.47 -7.89 -28.64
CA LEU A 38 -18.61 -8.20 -27.50
C LEU A 38 -17.78 -6.96 -27.20
N LYS A 39 -17.96 -6.37 -26.01
CA LYS A 39 -17.02 -5.36 -25.53
C LYS A 39 -15.63 -6.00 -25.47
N PRO A 40 -14.59 -5.36 -26.05
CA PRO A 40 -13.25 -5.91 -26.02
C PRO A 40 -12.80 -6.08 -24.56
N PRO A 41 -12.02 -7.13 -24.26
CA PRO A 41 -11.51 -7.35 -22.91
C PRO A 41 -10.67 -6.15 -22.48
N LEU A 42 -10.71 -5.84 -21.18
CA LEU A 42 -9.94 -4.74 -20.61
C LEU A 42 -8.45 -4.94 -20.90
N SER A 43 -7.76 -3.88 -21.35
CA SER A 43 -6.33 -3.96 -21.64
C SER A 43 -5.52 -4.30 -20.39
N ASP A 44 -4.44 -5.07 -20.55
CA ASP A 44 -3.62 -5.46 -19.40
C ASP A 44 -2.93 -4.26 -18.75
N LYS A 45 -2.64 -3.20 -19.51
CA LYS A 45 -2.17 -1.93 -18.95
C LYS A 45 -3.19 -1.35 -17.98
N ARG A 46 -4.45 -1.23 -18.39
CA ARG A 46 -5.52 -0.70 -17.54
C ARG A 46 -5.75 -1.55 -16.28
N LYS A 47 -5.68 -2.88 -16.38
CA LYS A 47 -5.75 -3.77 -15.21
C LYS A 47 -4.62 -3.53 -14.21
N ARG A 48 -3.39 -3.33 -14.71
CA ARG A 48 -2.24 -3.00 -13.86
C ARG A 48 -2.42 -1.64 -13.19
N ASP A 49 -2.84 -0.62 -13.95
CA ASP A 49 -3.05 0.73 -13.43
C ASP A 49 -4.13 0.75 -12.31
N ILE A 50 -5.22 0.00 -12.48
CA ILE A 50 -6.25 -0.13 -11.44
C ILE A 50 -5.69 -0.82 -10.19
N THR A 51 -4.98 -1.94 -10.37
CA THR A 51 -4.35 -2.67 -9.25
C THR A 51 -3.35 -1.78 -8.49
N ASP A 52 -2.57 -0.97 -9.23
CA ASP A 52 -1.63 -0.02 -8.67
C ASP A 52 -2.33 1.05 -7.82
N LYS A 53 -3.47 1.56 -8.29
CA LYS A 53 -4.31 2.51 -7.53
C LYS A 53 -4.99 1.89 -6.32
N ILE A 54 -5.36 0.61 -6.37
CA ILE A 54 -5.85 -0.12 -5.20
C ILE A 54 -4.73 -0.25 -4.16
N ALA A 55 -3.49 -0.53 -4.57
CA ALA A 55 -2.35 -0.56 -3.67
C ALA A 55 -2.08 0.83 -3.05
N ASP A 56 -2.19 1.91 -3.83
CA ASP A 56 -2.10 3.29 -3.31
C ASP A 56 -3.19 3.56 -2.27
N PHE A 57 -4.45 3.23 -2.56
CA PHE A 57 -5.57 3.38 -1.64
C PHE A 57 -5.31 2.65 -0.31
N VAL A 58 -4.86 1.38 -0.39
CA VAL A 58 -4.58 0.60 0.82
C VAL A 58 -3.45 1.22 1.64
N ALA A 59 -2.38 1.69 0.99
CA ALA A 59 -1.21 2.25 1.66
C ALA A 59 -1.46 3.65 2.23
N LEU A 60 -2.09 4.54 1.47
CA LEU A 60 -2.34 5.93 1.89
C LEU A 60 -3.38 6.02 2.99
N ASP A 61 -4.43 5.19 2.92
CA ASP A 61 -5.52 5.22 3.89
C ASP A 61 -5.32 4.22 5.03
N MET A 62 -4.14 3.57 5.10
CA MET A 62 -3.79 2.57 6.12
C MET A 62 -4.86 1.50 6.30
N ARG A 63 -5.44 1.02 5.18
CA ARG A 63 -6.50 0.02 5.20
C ARG A 63 -5.91 -1.39 5.34
N PRO A 64 -6.62 -2.31 5.99
CA PRO A 64 -6.19 -3.70 5.99
C PRO A 64 -6.30 -4.25 4.56
N VAL A 65 -5.26 -4.96 4.10
CA VAL A 65 -5.18 -5.44 2.70
C VAL A 65 -6.32 -6.40 2.35
N ASN A 66 -6.92 -7.06 3.35
CA ASN A 66 -8.09 -7.94 3.16
C ASN A 66 -9.35 -7.20 2.67
N ILE A 67 -9.38 -5.86 2.68
CA ILE A 67 -10.52 -5.08 2.17
C ILE A 67 -10.88 -5.43 0.72
N VAL A 68 -9.88 -5.80 -0.09
CA VAL A 68 -10.07 -6.16 -1.51
C VAL A 68 -10.84 -7.47 -1.69
N GLU A 69 -10.91 -8.30 -0.64
CA GLU A 69 -11.65 -9.56 -0.65
C GLU A 69 -13.10 -9.39 -0.19
N GLY A 70 -13.43 -8.24 0.42
CA GLY A 70 -14.77 -7.91 0.88
C GLY A 70 -15.77 -7.81 -0.28
N GLU A 71 -16.97 -8.35 -0.05
CA GLU A 71 -18.00 -8.42 -1.08
C GLU A 71 -18.46 -7.03 -1.55
N GLY A 72 -18.62 -6.08 -0.63
CA GLY A 72 -18.97 -4.69 -0.97
C GLY A 72 -17.91 -4.02 -1.87
N PHE A 73 -16.62 -4.26 -1.61
CA PHE A 73 -15.54 -3.74 -2.45
C PHE A 73 -15.59 -4.34 -3.86
N LYS A 74 -15.83 -5.66 -3.97
CA LYS A 74 -15.97 -6.35 -5.26
C LYS A 74 -17.17 -5.85 -6.05
N GLN A 75 -18.32 -5.64 -5.40
CA GLN A 75 -19.51 -5.09 -6.05
C GLN A 75 -19.27 -3.67 -6.56
N MET A 76 -18.65 -2.82 -5.75
CA MET A 76 -18.25 -1.46 -6.14
C MET A 76 -17.32 -1.49 -7.36
N MET A 77 -16.26 -2.32 -7.34
CA MET A 77 -15.32 -2.42 -8.46
C MET A 77 -15.97 -2.98 -9.73
N LYS A 78 -16.90 -3.94 -9.59
CA LYS A 78 -17.66 -4.49 -10.71
C LYS A 78 -18.61 -3.46 -11.33
N PHE A 79 -19.14 -2.53 -10.54
CA PHE A 79 -19.94 -1.42 -11.05
C PHE A 79 -19.08 -0.38 -11.78
N ILE A 80 -17.93 -0.01 -11.19
CA ILE A 80 -17.01 1.01 -11.76
C ILE A 80 -16.33 0.49 -13.04
N GLU A 81 -15.79 -0.72 -13.01
CA GLU A 81 -15.07 -1.33 -14.13
C GLU A 81 -15.47 -2.82 -14.28
N PRO A 82 -16.57 -3.11 -14.99
CA PRO A 82 -17.11 -4.47 -15.11
C PRO A 82 -16.15 -5.50 -15.72
N GLY A 83 -15.19 -5.04 -16.53
CA GLY A 83 -14.16 -5.88 -17.16
C GLY A 83 -12.95 -6.16 -16.26
N TYR A 84 -12.91 -5.58 -15.05
CA TYR A 84 -11.82 -5.77 -14.09
C TYR A 84 -12.19 -6.81 -13.04
N THR A 85 -11.34 -7.82 -12.90
CA THR A 85 -11.44 -8.78 -11.79
C THR A 85 -10.54 -8.31 -10.66
N VAL A 86 -11.14 -8.07 -9.50
CA VAL A 86 -10.40 -7.66 -8.30
C VAL A 86 -9.39 -8.75 -7.93
N PRO A 87 -8.10 -8.41 -7.80
CA PRO A 87 -7.07 -9.38 -7.49
C PRO A 87 -7.16 -9.87 -6.04
N LYS A 88 -6.53 -11.01 -5.77
CA LYS A 88 -6.42 -11.54 -4.40
C LYS A 88 -5.55 -10.65 -3.53
N ARG A 89 -5.71 -10.76 -2.21
CA ARG A 89 -4.90 -10.03 -1.21
C ARG A 89 -3.40 -10.13 -1.51
N ASP A 90 -2.88 -11.31 -1.84
CA ASP A 90 -1.45 -11.53 -2.07
C ASP A 90 -0.90 -10.73 -3.25
N THR A 91 -1.70 -10.57 -4.30
CA THR A 91 -1.31 -9.77 -5.47
C THR A 91 -1.23 -8.28 -5.12
N VAL A 92 -2.19 -7.78 -4.34
CA VAL A 92 -2.17 -6.39 -3.85
C VAL A 92 -1.01 -6.18 -2.88
N MET A 93 -0.76 -7.13 -1.98
CA MET A 93 0.40 -7.13 -1.10
C MET A 93 1.72 -7.07 -1.89
N HIS A 94 1.84 -7.84 -2.97
CA HIS A 94 3.01 -7.78 -3.85
C HIS A 94 3.17 -6.40 -4.51
N ALA A 95 2.06 -5.80 -4.98
CA ALA A 95 2.08 -4.45 -5.53
C ALA A 95 2.54 -3.40 -4.49
N ILE A 96 2.05 -3.50 -3.25
CA ILE A 96 2.48 -2.64 -2.13
C ILE A 96 3.97 -2.83 -1.86
N LYS A 97 4.48 -4.06 -1.82
CA LYS A 97 5.92 -4.34 -1.63
C LYS A 97 6.77 -3.74 -2.75
N ASN A 98 6.32 -3.82 -4.00
CA ASN A 98 7.04 -3.23 -5.13
C ASN A 98 7.09 -1.70 -5.03
N LYS A 99 5.98 -1.06 -4.61
CA LYS A 99 5.95 0.38 -4.32
C LYS A 99 6.91 0.73 -3.18
N TYR A 100 6.87 -0.02 -2.08
CA TYR A 100 7.81 0.17 -0.96
C TYR A 100 9.26 0.12 -1.44
N ASN A 101 9.65 -0.92 -2.21
CA ASN A 101 11.01 -1.04 -2.73
C ASN A 101 11.40 0.15 -3.60
N THR A 102 10.50 0.60 -4.47
CA THR A 102 10.73 1.77 -5.33
C THR A 102 10.94 3.04 -4.50
N THR A 103 10.06 3.29 -3.53
CA THR A 103 10.16 4.44 -2.62
C THR A 103 11.41 4.37 -1.76
N LYS A 104 11.78 3.18 -1.28
CA LYS A 104 13.01 2.95 -0.51
C LYS A 104 14.24 3.31 -1.34
N GLN A 105 14.31 2.91 -2.61
CA GLN A 105 15.41 3.31 -3.50
C GLN A 105 15.50 4.83 -3.66
N VAL A 106 14.36 5.50 -3.88
CA VAL A 106 14.33 6.97 -3.95
C VAL A 106 14.82 7.62 -2.64
N LEU A 107 14.44 7.05 -1.50
CA LEU A 107 14.89 7.52 -0.18
C LEU A 107 16.41 7.32 -0.01
N LEU A 108 16.95 6.17 -0.41
CA LEU A 108 18.39 5.89 -0.34
C LEU A 108 19.19 6.91 -1.15
N GLU A 109 18.73 7.27 -2.35
CA GLU A 109 19.37 8.32 -3.15
C GLU A 109 19.34 9.69 -2.45
N LYS A 110 18.23 10.05 -1.80
CA LYS A 110 18.13 11.28 -1.00
C LYS A 110 19.09 11.27 0.20
N LEU A 111 19.20 10.14 0.91
CA LEU A 111 20.12 9.98 2.04
C LEU A 111 21.59 10.01 1.60
N LYS A 112 21.91 9.52 0.40
CA LYS A 112 23.25 9.66 -0.18
C LYS A 112 23.60 11.12 -0.48
N ALA A 113 22.64 11.89 -0.98
CA ALA A 113 22.84 13.30 -1.33
C ALA A 113 22.87 14.25 -0.12
N CYS A 114 22.25 13.87 1.00
CA CYS A 114 22.22 14.73 2.19
C CYS A 114 23.59 14.80 2.89
N THR A 115 23.85 15.92 3.56
CA THR A 115 25.08 16.17 4.33
C THR A 115 24.95 15.73 5.79
N ALA A 116 23.74 15.80 6.33
CA ALA A 116 23.44 15.60 7.74
C ALA A 116 22.06 14.95 7.90
N VAL A 117 21.98 13.97 8.81
CA VAL A 117 20.76 13.25 9.18
C VAL A 117 20.65 13.22 10.69
N SER A 118 19.49 13.63 11.20
CA SER A 118 19.09 13.40 12.59
C SER A 118 18.01 12.34 12.67
N PHE A 119 17.92 11.64 13.79
CA PHE A 119 16.96 10.56 13.98
C PHE A 119 16.03 10.89 15.14
N THR A 120 14.78 10.46 15.04
CA THR A 120 13.90 10.31 16.21
C THR A 120 13.60 8.83 16.42
N THR A 121 13.60 8.40 17.67
CA THR A 121 13.21 7.06 18.07
C THR A 121 12.04 7.15 19.04
N ASP A 122 10.98 6.41 18.74
CA ASP A 122 9.79 6.31 19.57
C ASP A 122 9.58 4.86 19.97
N THR A 123 9.35 4.63 21.25
CA THR A 123 9.07 3.30 21.79
C THR A 123 7.68 3.28 22.38
N TRP A 124 6.85 2.36 21.93
CA TRP A 124 5.44 2.31 22.33
C TRP A 124 4.99 0.87 22.51
N THR A 125 3.98 0.68 23.35
CA THR A 125 3.37 -0.64 23.59
C THR A 125 2.01 -0.67 22.90
N SER A 126 1.77 -1.70 22.11
CA SER A 126 0.48 -1.91 21.47
C SER A 126 -0.59 -2.34 22.47
N ASN A 127 -1.85 -2.30 22.05
CA ASN A 127 -2.97 -2.83 22.86
C ASN A 127 -2.85 -4.34 23.14
N GLN A 128 -1.99 -5.06 22.41
CA GLN A 128 -1.70 -6.48 22.63
C GLN A 128 -0.49 -6.71 23.55
N MET A 129 -0.01 -5.65 24.22
CA MET A 129 1.14 -5.66 25.12
C MET A 129 2.49 -5.92 24.45
N ASP A 130 2.54 -5.99 23.12
CA ASP A 130 3.80 -6.05 22.37
C ASP A 130 4.45 -4.66 22.32
N GLY A 131 5.74 -4.60 22.62
CA GLY A 131 6.57 -3.40 22.47
C GLY A 131 7.03 -3.20 21.04
N TYR A 132 7.02 -1.96 20.58
CA TYR A 132 7.48 -1.55 19.25
C TYR A 132 8.50 -0.41 19.38
N MET A 133 9.41 -0.35 18.41
CA MET A 133 10.30 0.77 18.19
C MET A 133 10.12 1.28 16.77
N THR A 134 9.96 2.60 16.65
CA THR A 134 9.92 3.30 15.37
C THR A 134 11.14 4.22 15.27
N VAL A 135 11.87 4.12 14.15
CA VAL A 135 13.00 4.98 13.82
C VAL A 135 12.61 5.87 12.65
N THR A 136 12.70 7.19 12.84
CA THR A 136 12.45 8.18 11.79
C THR A 136 13.71 8.96 11.52
N ALA A 137 14.09 9.09 10.25
CA ALA A 137 15.18 9.96 9.81
C ALA A 137 14.65 11.32 9.37
N HIS A 138 15.39 12.36 9.70
CA HIS A 138 15.12 13.74 9.34
C HIS A 138 16.35 14.37 8.72
N PHE A 139 16.19 15.04 7.58
CA PHE A 139 17.26 15.78 6.93
C PHE A 139 16.70 16.99 6.18
N ILE A 140 17.56 17.98 5.91
CA ILE A 140 17.21 19.15 5.11
C ILE A 140 17.81 18.99 3.72
N SER A 141 17.00 19.16 2.68
CA SER A 141 17.46 19.09 1.28
C SER A 141 18.24 20.35 0.86
N GLN A 142 18.80 20.32 -0.35
CA GLN A 142 19.49 21.48 -0.94
C GLN A 142 18.53 22.66 -1.17
N GLU A 143 17.25 22.37 -1.39
CA GLU A 143 16.15 23.34 -1.52
C GLU A 143 15.64 23.86 -0.17
N TRP A 144 16.36 23.57 0.92
CA TRP A 144 16.01 23.98 2.28
C TRP A 144 14.67 23.44 2.78
N GLN A 145 14.31 22.23 2.33
CA GLN A 145 13.09 21.54 2.75
C GLN A 145 13.40 20.47 3.78
N LEU A 146 12.68 20.49 4.91
CA LEU A 146 12.75 19.43 5.90
C LEU A 146 12.02 18.19 5.37
N HIS A 147 12.74 17.09 5.28
CA HIS A 147 12.19 15.78 4.98
C HIS A 147 12.23 14.89 6.21
N SER A 148 11.13 14.16 6.44
CA SER A 148 11.00 13.18 7.52
C SER A 148 10.51 11.86 6.96
N PHE A 149 11.22 10.77 7.25
CA PHE A 149 10.88 9.44 6.74
C PHE A 149 11.01 8.39 7.84
N VAL A 150 9.96 7.62 8.05
CA VAL A 150 10.01 6.43 8.90
C VAL A 150 10.88 5.40 8.17
N LEU A 151 12.02 5.04 8.78
CA LEU A 151 12.93 4.03 8.26
C LEU A 151 12.41 2.64 8.61
N GLU A 152 11.98 2.47 9.86
CA GLU A 152 11.50 1.20 10.36
C GLU A 152 10.52 1.37 11.53
N THR A 153 9.54 0.47 11.59
CA THR A 153 8.77 0.16 12.80
C THR A 153 8.84 -1.35 13.03
N LYS A 154 9.40 -1.80 14.15
CA LYS A 154 9.60 -3.22 14.44
C LYS A 154 9.25 -3.55 15.88
N VAL A 155 8.82 -4.80 16.10
CA VAL A 155 8.60 -5.37 17.44
C VAL A 155 9.94 -5.44 18.17
N LEU A 156 9.96 -5.02 19.43
CA LEU A 156 11.07 -5.23 20.35
C LEU A 156 10.86 -6.58 21.06
N GLU A 157 11.49 -7.64 20.55
CA GLU A 157 11.31 -9.01 21.05
C GLU A 157 11.99 -9.26 22.40
N VAL A 158 12.97 -8.45 22.76
CA VAL A 158 13.72 -8.54 24.03
C VAL A 158 13.34 -7.36 24.92
N SER A 159 13.50 -7.52 26.25
CA SER A 159 13.36 -6.43 27.21
C SER A 159 13.97 -5.14 26.65
N HIS A 160 13.27 -4.02 26.84
CA HIS A 160 13.59 -2.68 26.35
C HIS A 160 14.93 -2.14 26.89
N THR A 161 15.99 -2.93 26.95
CA THR A 161 17.28 -2.49 27.45
C THR A 161 17.88 -1.51 26.46
N ALA A 162 18.62 -0.56 27.02
CA ALA A 162 19.41 0.41 26.30
C ALA A 162 20.24 -0.19 25.16
N SER A 163 20.86 -1.36 25.43
CA SER A 163 21.76 -2.04 24.51
C SER A 163 21.04 -2.51 23.25
N ASN A 164 19.87 -3.13 23.42
CA ASN A 164 19.09 -3.66 22.29
C ASN A 164 18.59 -2.54 21.38
N ILE A 165 18.20 -1.41 21.99
CA ILE A 165 17.75 -0.22 21.26
C ILE A 165 18.92 0.40 20.49
N ALA A 166 20.09 0.51 21.11
CA ALA A 166 21.30 1.05 20.48
C ALA A 166 21.77 0.18 19.30
N GLU A 167 21.79 -1.13 19.50
CA GLU A 167 22.12 -2.12 18.47
C GLU A 167 21.14 -2.02 17.30
N ARG A 168 19.82 -2.04 17.58
CA ARG A 168 18.81 -1.93 16.51
C ARG A 168 18.91 -0.63 15.74
N LEU A 169 19.16 0.48 16.43
CA LEU A 169 19.35 1.77 15.78
C LEU A 169 20.57 1.75 14.85
N GLY A 170 21.67 1.13 15.29
CA GLY A 170 22.86 0.90 14.48
C GLY A 170 22.55 0.09 13.21
N GLU A 171 21.86 -1.04 13.36
CA GLU A 171 21.44 -1.90 12.25
C GLU A 171 20.57 -1.16 11.23
N VAL A 172 19.61 -0.35 11.69
CA VAL A 172 18.76 0.47 10.81
C VAL A 172 19.61 1.49 10.05
N MET A 173 20.53 2.17 10.72
CA MET A 173 21.40 3.15 10.06
C MET A 173 22.30 2.50 9.01
N GLU A 174 22.79 1.27 9.26
CA GLU A 174 23.58 0.48 8.31
C GLU A 174 22.74 -0.02 7.12
N GLU A 175 21.52 -0.52 7.37
CA GLU A 175 20.60 -0.98 6.33
C GLU A 175 20.27 0.13 5.33
N PHE A 176 20.15 1.37 5.81
CA PHE A 176 19.90 2.54 4.98
C PHE A 176 21.18 3.22 4.47
N GLY A 177 22.36 2.64 4.69
CA GLY A 177 23.64 3.12 4.19
C GLY A 177 24.05 4.50 4.71
N ILE A 178 23.62 4.86 5.92
CA ILE A 178 23.89 6.17 6.52
C ILE A 178 25.26 6.12 7.20
N LEU A 179 26.24 6.77 6.59
CA LEU A 179 27.61 6.83 7.10
C LEU A 179 27.67 7.53 8.46
N PRO A 180 28.56 7.08 9.38
CA PRO A 180 28.70 7.70 10.70
C PRO A 180 28.86 9.23 10.64
N GLU A 181 29.74 9.75 9.80
CA GLU A 181 30.01 11.19 9.68
C GLU A 181 28.78 12.06 9.30
N LYS A 182 27.71 11.46 8.79
CA LYS A 182 26.46 12.17 8.48
C LYS A 182 25.46 12.20 9.63
N ARG A 183 25.65 11.40 10.68
CA ARG A 183 24.68 11.26 11.77
C ARG A 183 24.90 12.40 12.78
N VAL A 184 23.91 13.28 12.90
CA VAL A 184 24.04 14.51 13.69
C VAL A 184 23.44 14.40 15.07
N ALA A 185 22.30 13.71 15.22
CA ALA A 185 21.61 13.61 16.50
C ALA A 185 20.64 12.43 16.52
N VAL A 186 20.36 11.91 17.72
CA VAL A 186 19.27 10.98 17.98
C VAL A 186 18.41 11.57 19.09
N VAL A 187 17.13 11.77 18.80
CA VAL A 187 16.11 12.27 19.73
C VAL A 187 15.26 11.10 20.17
N HIS A 188 15.12 10.92 21.47
CA HIS A 188 14.35 9.83 22.05
C HIS A 188 13.44 10.35 23.17
N ASP A 189 12.48 9.53 23.60
CA ASP A 189 11.68 9.82 24.78
C ASP A 189 12.51 9.72 26.08
N ASN A 190 11.96 10.18 27.20
CA ASN A 190 12.68 10.16 28.48
C ASN A 190 12.56 8.81 29.22
N ALA A 191 12.24 7.71 28.54
CA ALA A 191 12.25 6.41 29.19
C ALA A 191 13.67 6.10 29.67
N ALA A 192 13.81 5.55 30.88
CA ALA A 192 15.12 5.31 31.52
C ALA A 192 16.07 4.51 30.61
N ASN A 193 15.52 3.59 29.83
CA ASN A 193 16.28 2.77 28.90
C ASN A 193 16.77 3.55 27.67
N MET A 194 16.01 4.54 27.20
CA MET A 194 16.42 5.40 26.08
C MET A 194 17.55 6.35 26.49
N VAL A 195 17.52 6.84 27.74
CA VAL A 195 18.62 7.64 28.31
C VAL A 195 19.90 6.83 28.39
N LEU A 196 19.83 5.59 28.89
CA LEU A 196 20.96 4.68 28.93
C LEU A 196 21.44 4.30 27.51
N CYS A 197 20.53 4.16 26.54
CA CYS A 197 20.86 3.87 25.13
C CYS A 197 21.72 4.99 24.55
N ALA A 198 21.31 6.25 24.73
CA ALA A 198 22.07 7.39 24.25
C ALA A 198 23.46 7.47 24.89
N GLN A 199 23.59 7.14 26.18
CA GLN A 199 24.89 7.06 26.84
C GLN A 199 25.78 5.99 26.20
N GLN A 200 25.24 4.81 25.89
CA GLN A 200 25.99 3.73 25.23
C GLN A 200 26.40 4.08 23.80
N LEU A 201 25.52 4.73 23.03
CA LEU A 201 25.83 5.23 21.69
C LEU A 201 26.97 6.25 21.73
N SER A 202 26.97 7.16 22.73
CA SER A 202 28.05 8.14 22.89
C SER A 202 29.41 7.57 23.25
N GLN A 203 29.45 6.34 23.78
CA GLN A 203 30.67 5.64 24.17
C GLN A 203 31.25 4.77 23.04
N ASN A 204 30.50 4.55 21.95
CA ASN A 204 30.93 3.69 20.85
C ASN A 204 31.66 4.51 19.76
N PRO A 205 32.96 4.28 19.50
CA PRO A 205 33.72 5.05 18.53
C PRO A 205 33.25 4.88 17.07
N SER A 206 32.49 3.84 16.74
CA SER A 206 31.82 3.70 15.43
C SER A 206 30.52 4.52 15.32
N CYS A 207 30.01 5.01 16.45
CA CYS A 207 28.89 5.94 16.56
C CYS A 207 29.43 7.36 16.76
N CYS A 208 29.80 7.99 15.65
CA CYS A 208 29.91 9.42 15.31
C CYS A 208 29.27 10.56 16.14
N CYS A 209 28.68 10.37 17.32
CA CYS A 209 28.37 11.47 18.24
C CYS A 209 29.65 11.94 19.00
N GLN A 210 30.76 12.15 18.28
CA GLN A 210 32.08 12.51 18.83
C GLN A 210 32.29 14.02 19.08
N THR A 211 31.37 14.87 18.66
CA THR A 211 31.16 16.17 19.33
C THR A 211 30.14 15.96 20.44
N PRO A 212 30.03 16.84 21.47
CA PRO A 212 28.95 16.80 22.43
C PRO A 212 27.63 17.11 21.71
N CYS A 213 27.19 16.17 20.90
CA CYS A 213 25.99 16.15 20.11
C CYS A 213 24.88 16.08 21.13
N GLY A 214 24.18 17.20 21.32
CA GLY A 214 23.10 17.30 22.28
C GLY A 214 22.14 16.14 22.08
N THR A 215 22.13 15.23 23.05
CA THR A 215 20.98 14.37 23.29
C THR A 215 19.85 15.31 23.65
N LEU A 216 19.09 15.75 22.65
CA LEU A 216 18.00 16.68 22.86
C LEU A 216 16.83 15.88 23.45
N GLN A 217 16.79 15.87 24.78
CA GLN A 217 15.72 15.31 25.59
C GLN A 217 14.43 16.10 25.32
N LYS A 218 13.39 15.44 24.80
CA LYS A 218 12.06 16.06 24.69
C LYS A 218 11.46 16.17 26.09
N LYS A 219 11.66 17.30 26.77
CA LYS A 219 10.93 17.61 28.02
C LYS A 219 9.57 18.18 27.66
N CYS A 220 8.59 17.33 27.35
CA CYS A 220 7.19 17.75 27.34
C CYS A 220 6.71 17.91 28.79
N GLN A 221 7.05 19.03 29.44
CA GLN A 221 6.32 19.51 30.60
C GLN A 221 5.54 20.76 30.18
N GLY A 222 4.31 20.52 29.75
CA GLY A 222 3.34 21.58 29.44
C GLY A 222 1.96 20.94 29.43
N ASN A 223 1.15 21.29 30.44
CA ASN A 223 -0.22 20.85 30.65
C ASN A 223 -1.01 20.80 29.33
N VAL A 224 -1.44 19.59 28.92
CA VAL A 224 -2.58 19.46 28.00
C VAL A 224 -3.81 19.31 28.88
N SER A 225 -4.28 20.43 29.42
CA SER A 225 -5.65 20.58 29.88
C SER A 225 -6.34 21.51 28.89
N SER A 226 -7.35 20.95 28.21
CA SER A 226 -8.50 21.63 27.61
C SER A 226 -8.22 22.85 26.71
N HIS A 227 -8.25 22.62 25.39
CA HIS A 227 -9.14 23.34 24.46
C HIS A 227 -8.82 22.90 23.02
N PHE A 228 -9.50 21.84 22.57
CA PHE A 228 -9.75 21.58 21.16
C PHE A 228 -11.27 21.47 21.02
N GLU A 229 -11.92 22.61 20.81
CA GLU A 229 -13.27 22.65 20.27
C GLU A 229 -13.26 23.67 19.12
N THR A 230 -13.61 23.14 17.94
CA THR A 230 -14.29 23.79 16.82
C THR A 230 -13.79 25.14 16.31
N GLU A 231 -13.38 25.19 15.05
CA GLU A 231 -14.25 25.76 14.01
C GLU A 231 -13.70 25.49 12.59
N ALA A 232 -14.58 24.92 11.76
CA ALA A 232 -14.48 24.84 10.32
C ALA A 232 -15.78 25.41 9.76
N THR A 233 -15.80 26.67 9.36
CA THR A 233 -16.78 27.37 8.46
C THR A 233 -16.34 28.84 8.46
N GLU A 234 -16.26 29.64 7.39
CA GLU A 234 -17.08 29.88 6.19
C GLU A 234 -16.15 30.56 5.15
N CYS A 235 -16.08 30.12 3.89
CA CYS A 235 -16.72 30.72 2.70
C CYS A 235 -17.22 32.18 2.84
N GLY A 236 -16.56 33.12 2.15
CA GLY A 236 -16.97 34.51 1.96
C GLY A 236 -15.88 35.34 1.31
#